data_AF-A0A1F2Z3D3-F1
#
_entry.id   AF-A0A1F2Z3D3-F1
#
_cell.length_a   1.000
_cell.length_b   1.000
_cell.length_c   1.000
_cell.angle_alpha   90.00
_cell.angle_beta   90.00
_cell.angle_gamma   90.00
#
_symmetry.space_group_name_H-M   'P 1'
#
loop_
_entity.id
_entity.type
_entity.pdbx_description
1 polymer ?
#
loop_
_entity_poly.entity_id
_entity_poly.type
_entity_poly.pdbx_seq_one_letter_code
_entity_poly.pdbx_strand_id
1 'polypeptide(L)'
;MSTQINIHPNTVTALLSHRVVDVTISVELGQLNLLMGERLYTLSNGHNITIPKNTPYAYANPSATQTIVTERIENPTFAKDIVVHADVDGVIYDINAAPTLQVSHSLYLCLVDMLVVPDVQEKLSA
;
A
#
# COMPACT_ATOMS: atom_id res chain seq x y z
N MET A 1 1.09 -8.10 17.94
CA MET A 1 0.57 -6.71 18.06
C MET A 1 -0.51 -6.52 17.00
N SER A 2 -1.57 -5.77 17.31
CA SER A 2 -2.66 -5.46 16.37
C SER A 2 -2.79 -3.95 16.26
N THR A 3 -2.86 -3.43 15.03
CA THR A 3 -2.94 -2.00 14.76
C THR A 3 -4.10 -1.76 13.79
N GLN A 4 -5.03 -0.90 14.18
CA GLN A 4 -6.07 -0.43 13.27
C GLN A 4 -5.52 0.72 12.42
N ILE A 5 -5.81 0.68 11.12
CA ILE A 5 -5.39 1.66 10.14
C ILE A 5 -6.63 2.15 9.39
N ASN A 6 -6.76 3.47 9.29
CA ASN A 6 -7.80 4.11 8.49
C ASN A 6 -7.18 4.53 7.16
N ILE A 7 -7.59 3.90 6.07
CA ILE A 7 -7.13 4.22 4.72
C ILE A 7 -8.14 5.18 4.09
N HIS A 8 -7.74 6.45 3.95
CA HIS A 8 -8.60 7.51 3.45
C HIS A 8 -8.97 7.32 1.97
N PRO A 9 -10.10 7.89 1.51
CA PRO A 9 -10.45 7.94 0.10
C PRO A 9 -9.33 8.52 -0.76
N ASN A 10 -9.20 8.04 -1.99
CA ASN A 10 -8.23 8.53 -2.97
C ASN A 10 -6.78 8.56 -2.43
N THR A 11 -6.34 7.48 -1.78
CA THR A 11 -4.97 7.36 -1.27
C THR A 11 -4.28 6.08 -1.69
N VAL A 12 -2.96 6.17 -1.82
CA VAL A 12 -2.03 5.03 -1.84
C VAL A 12 -1.03 5.25 -0.70
N THR A 13 -0.81 4.21 0.09
CA THR A 13 0.22 4.22 1.15
C THR A 13 1.61 4.00 0.54
N ALA A 14 2.67 4.30 1.29
CA ALA A 14 4.04 3.98 0.86
C ALA A 14 4.18 2.49 0.50
N LEU A 15 5.05 2.18 -0.46
CA LEU A 15 5.39 0.79 -0.78
C LEU A 15 6.39 0.29 0.27
N LEU A 16 5.97 -0.66 1.10
CA LEU A 16 6.73 -1.14 2.24
C LEU A 16 7.03 -2.64 2.15
N SER A 17 8.01 -3.12 2.90
CA SER A 17 8.14 -4.55 3.21
C SER A 17 8.63 -4.76 4.64
N HIS A 18 8.16 -5.82 5.29
CA HIS A 18 8.69 -6.29 6.58
C HIS A 18 9.76 -7.34 6.34
N ARG A 19 10.95 -7.21 6.90
CA ARG A 19 12.05 -8.15 6.61
C ARG A 19 11.91 -9.51 7.28
N VAL A 20 11.38 -9.54 8.50
CA VAL A 20 11.45 -10.74 9.35
C VAL A 20 10.10 -11.30 9.78
N VAL A 21 9.00 -10.57 9.56
CA VAL A 21 7.65 -10.99 9.97
C VAL A 21 6.65 -10.96 8.84
N ASP A 22 5.69 -11.86 8.96
CA ASP A 22 4.49 -11.86 8.14
C ASP A 22 3.47 -10.90 8.75
N VAL A 23 2.72 -10.21 7.90
CA VAL A 23 1.67 -9.26 8.30
C VAL A 23 0.34 -9.84 7.86
N THR A 24 -0.54 -10.10 8.81
CA THR A 24 -1.92 -10.50 8.50
C THR A 24 -2.81 -9.27 8.51
N ILE A 25 -3.57 -9.11 7.45
CA ILE A 25 -4.48 -7.99 7.23
C ILE A 25 -5.91 -8.52 7.27
N SER A 26 -6.78 -7.80 7.98
CA SER A 26 -8.23 -7.98 7.93
C SER A 26 -8.90 -6.68 7.51
N VAL A 27 -9.77 -6.73 6.50
CA VAL A 27 -10.59 -5.56 6.13
C VAL A 27 -11.85 -5.56 6.98
N GLU A 28 -11.97 -4.58 7.86
CA GLU A 28 -13.10 -4.45 8.80
C GLU A 28 -14.27 -3.67 8.20
N LEU A 29 -13.98 -2.78 7.24
CA LEU A 29 -14.98 -1.96 6.57
C LEU A 29 -14.47 -1.48 5.21
N GLY A 30 -15.35 -1.46 4.22
CA GLY A 30 -15.07 -0.88 2.90
C GLY A 30 -14.44 -1.86 1.92
N GLN A 31 -13.73 -1.30 0.93
CA GLN A 31 -13.04 -2.01 -0.14
C GLN A 31 -11.63 -1.45 -0.28
N LEU A 32 -10.66 -2.32 -0.55
CA LEU A 32 -9.25 -1.96 -0.62
C LEU A 32 -8.56 -2.72 -1.74
N ASN A 33 -7.70 -2.04 -2.49
CA ASN A 33 -6.72 -2.72 -3.32
C ASN A 33 -5.43 -2.89 -2.52
N LEU A 34 -4.94 -4.12 -2.44
CA LEU A 34 -3.66 -4.49 -1.85
C LEU A 34 -2.71 -4.88 -2.96
N LEU A 35 -1.63 -4.13 -3.14
CA LEU A 35 -0.45 -4.62 -3.83
C LEU A 35 0.29 -5.55 -2.88
N MET A 36 0.63 -6.76 -3.34
CA MET A 36 1.48 -7.70 -2.62
C MET A 36 2.40 -8.41 -3.61
N GLY A 37 3.69 -8.06 -3.57
CA GLY A 37 4.70 -8.52 -4.50
C GLY A 37 4.33 -8.13 -5.93
N GLU A 38 4.16 -9.12 -6.78
CA GLU A 38 3.89 -8.95 -8.23
C GLU A 38 2.39 -8.99 -8.55
N ARG A 39 1.52 -8.83 -7.55
CA ARG A 39 0.07 -9.02 -7.67
C ARG A 39 -0.72 -7.91 -7.01
N LEU A 40 -1.89 -7.64 -7.57
CA LEU A 40 -2.92 -6.78 -7.00
C LEU A 40 -4.11 -7.65 -6.56
N TYR A 41 -4.57 -7.41 -5.35
CA TYR A 41 -5.72 -8.07 -4.74
C TYR A 41 -6.78 -7.03 -4.41
N THR A 42 -8.02 -7.29 -4.79
CA THR A 42 -9.16 -6.49 -4.34
C THR A 42 -9.78 -7.19 -3.14
N LEU A 43 -9.68 -6.54 -1.99
CA LEU A 43 -10.22 -7.00 -0.71
C LEU A 43 -11.45 -6.17 -0.36
N SER A 44 -12.34 -6.79 0.40
CA SER A 44 -13.60 -6.18 0.85
C SER A 44 -13.88 -6.67 2.26
N ASN A 45 -14.83 -6.02 2.95
CA ASN A 45 -15.16 -6.33 4.33
C ASN A 45 -15.27 -7.84 4.62
N GLY A 46 -14.56 -8.30 5.65
CA GLY A 46 -14.49 -9.69 6.09
C GLY A 46 -13.34 -10.49 5.44
N HIS A 47 -12.69 -9.97 4.40
CA HIS A 47 -11.52 -10.61 3.82
C HIS A 47 -10.30 -10.50 4.74
N ASN A 48 -9.55 -11.60 4.81
CA ASN A 48 -8.29 -11.69 5.51
C ASN A 48 -7.19 -12.26 4.59
N ILE A 49 -5.99 -11.70 4.66
CA ILE A 49 -4.85 -12.15 3.86
C ILE A 49 -3.55 -11.94 4.64
N THR A 50 -2.59 -12.85 4.46
CA THR A 50 -1.26 -12.74 5.05
C THR A 50 -0.25 -12.33 3.99
N ILE A 51 0.44 -11.23 4.23
CA ILE A 51 1.62 -10.79 3.48
C ILE A 51 2.84 -11.49 4.06
N PRO A 52 3.56 -12.30 3.27
CA PRO A 52 4.80 -12.91 3.72
C PRO A 52 5.90 -11.86 3.92
N LYS A 53 6.80 -12.09 4.87
CA LYS A 53 8.02 -11.30 5.03
C LYS A 53 8.82 -11.18 3.73
N ASN A 54 9.54 -10.07 3.58
CA ASN A 54 10.28 -9.63 2.40
C ASN A 54 9.41 -9.48 1.14
N THR A 55 8.10 -9.35 1.30
CA THR A 55 7.18 -9.07 0.19
C THR A 55 6.81 -7.58 0.21
N PRO A 56 7.07 -6.83 -0.87
CA PRO A 56 6.58 -5.47 -1.02
C PRO A 56 5.05 -5.44 -0.97
N TYR A 57 4.48 -4.47 -0.27
CA TYR A 57 3.04 -4.27 -0.23
C TYR A 57 2.67 -2.80 -0.06
N ALA A 58 1.49 -2.45 -0.56
CA ALA A 58 0.90 -1.14 -0.38
C ALA A 58 -0.63 -1.25 -0.39
N TYR A 59 -1.27 -0.45 0.45
CA TYR A 59 -2.71 -0.23 0.42
C TYR A 59 -3.04 0.90 -0.54
N ALA A 60 -4.05 0.68 -1.37
CA ALA A 60 -4.65 1.67 -2.24
C ALA A 60 -6.17 1.68 -2.05
N ASN A 61 -6.71 2.85 -1.72
CA ASN A 61 -8.14 3.09 -1.65
C ASN A 61 -8.53 4.14 -2.70
N PRO A 62 -8.82 3.72 -3.94
CA PRO A 62 -9.32 4.63 -4.97
C PRO A 62 -10.81 4.97 -4.78
N SER A 63 -11.49 4.38 -3.78
CA SER A 63 -12.91 4.63 -3.57
C SER A 63 -13.15 5.99 -2.91
N ALA A 64 -14.38 6.50 -3.00
CA ALA A 64 -14.79 7.75 -2.37
C ALA A 64 -15.03 7.63 -0.85
N THR A 65 -14.95 6.41 -0.30
CA THR A 65 -15.22 6.12 1.12
C THR A 65 -13.99 5.60 1.82
N GLN A 66 -13.86 5.86 3.11
CA GLN A 66 -12.76 5.31 3.91
C GLN A 66 -12.87 3.79 4.04
N THR A 67 -11.71 3.13 4.14
CA THR A 67 -11.59 1.70 4.42
C THR A 67 -10.85 1.52 5.73
N ILE A 68 -11.37 0.65 6.60
CA ILE A 68 -10.75 0.34 7.89
C ILE A 68 -10.12 -1.04 7.81
N VAL A 69 -8.87 -1.11 8.23
CA VAL A 69 -8.05 -2.31 8.16
C VAL A 69 -7.43 -2.58 9.53
N THR A 70 -7.39 -3.83 9.93
CA THR A 70 -6.58 -4.28 11.07
C THR A 70 -5.35 -5.01 10.54
N GLU A 71 -4.16 -4.50 10.87
CA GLU A 71 -2.91 -5.25 10.71
C GLU A 71 -2.57 -5.99 12.00
N ARG A 72 -2.17 -7.26 11.87
CA ARG A 72 -1.68 -8.08 12.96
C ARG A 72 -0.33 -8.69 12.59
N ILE A 73 0.61 -8.54 13.52
CA ILE A 73 1.92 -9.19 13.48
C ILE A 73 2.03 -10.11 14.69
N GLU A 74 2.30 -11.40 14.46
CA GLU A 74 2.34 -12.41 15.53
C GLU A 74 3.55 -12.22 16.46
N ASN A 75 4.69 -11.80 15.93
CA ASN A 75 5.92 -11.57 16.70
C ASN A 75 6.34 -10.09 16.58
N PRO A 76 6.26 -9.26 17.63
CA PRO A 76 6.63 -7.86 17.54
C PRO A 76 8.11 -7.71 17.17
N THR A 77 8.40 -6.85 16.19
CA THR A 77 9.75 -6.55 15.72
C THR A 77 10.20 -5.16 16.14
N PHE A 78 11.49 -4.88 15.95
CA PHE A 78 12.03 -3.54 16.12
C PHE A 78 11.65 -2.67 14.91
N ALA A 79 11.51 -1.36 15.12
CA ALA A 79 11.17 -0.39 14.05
C ALA A 79 12.11 -0.44 12.82
N LYS A 80 13.30 -1.03 12.92
CA LYS A 80 14.25 -1.23 11.81
C LYS A 80 13.88 -2.37 10.83
N ASP A 81 12.77 -3.05 11.07
CA ASP A 81 12.32 -4.18 10.25
C ASP A 81 11.59 -3.76 8.97
N ILE A 82 11.11 -2.53 8.91
CA ILE A 82 10.38 -2.00 7.75
C ILE A 82 11.36 -1.39 6.75
N VAL A 83 11.20 -1.75 5.48
CA VAL A 83 11.88 -1.12 4.34
C VAL A 83 10.87 -0.29 3.57
N VAL A 84 11.25 0.94 3.20
CA VAL A 84 10.49 1.80 2.31
C VAL A 84 11.09 1.69 0.91
N HIS A 85 10.29 1.26 -0.06
CA HIS A 85 10.68 1.09 -1.46
C HIS A 85 10.23 2.27 -2.32
N ALA A 86 9.09 2.86 -1.97
CA ALA A 86 8.58 4.10 -2.58
C ALA A 86 7.74 4.89 -1.57
N ASP A 87 7.69 6.20 -1.73
CA ASP A 87 6.78 7.07 -0.98
C ASP A 87 5.41 7.21 -1.64
N VAL A 88 4.50 7.89 -0.93
CA VAL A 88 3.10 8.12 -1.36
C VAL A 88 2.98 8.97 -2.64
N ASP A 89 4.05 9.68 -3.02
CA ASP A 89 4.10 10.50 -4.24
C ASP A 89 4.64 9.71 -5.45
N GLY A 90 4.96 8.43 -5.27
CA GLY A 90 5.46 7.55 -6.33
C GLY A 90 6.97 7.58 -6.52
N VAL A 91 7.74 8.24 -5.65
CA VAL A 91 9.21 8.27 -5.77
C VAL A 91 9.78 6.94 -5.31
N ILE A 92 10.47 6.23 -6.21
CA ILE A 92 11.10 4.93 -5.95
C ILE A 92 12.54 5.13 -5.44
N TYR A 93 12.90 4.45 -4.34
CA TYR A 93 14.21 4.57 -3.69
C TYR A 93 15.20 3.44 -4.05
N ASP A 94 14.74 2.39 -4.73
CA ASP A 94 15.55 1.23 -5.08
C ASP A 94 16.32 1.44 -6.41
N ILE A 95 17.63 1.68 -6.32
CA ILE A 95 18.47 2.05 -7.48
C ILE A 95 18.85 0.83 -8.37
N ASN A 96 18.76 -0.40 -7.84
CA ASN A 96 19.09 -1.64 -8.56
C ASN A 96 18.09 -2.76 -8.25
N ALA A 97 16.81 -2.48 -8.46
CA ALA A 97 15.73 -3.42 -8.17
C ALA A 97 15.87 -4.72 -8.99
N ALA A 98 15.73 -5.87 -8.32
CA ALA A 98 15.58 -7.15 -9.00
C ALA A 98 14.30 -7.17 -9.85
N PRO A 99 14.19 -8.04 -10.87
CA PRO A 99 13.04 -8.05 -11.78
C PRO A 99 11.68 -8.12 -11.07
N THR A 100 11.54 -8.95 -10.04
CA THR A 100 10.29 -9.07 -9.26
C THR A 100 9.93 -7.77 -8.54
N LEU A 101 10.93 -7.05 -8.02
CA LEU A 101 10.73 -5.76 -7.37
C LEU A 101 10.40 -4.66 -8.38
N GLN A 102 10.96 -4.70 -9.60
CA GLN A 102 10.58 -3.79 -10.68
C GLN A 102 9.11 -3.95 -11.09
N VAL A 103 8.59 -5.19 -11.07
CA VAL A 103 7.16 -5.45 -11.29
C VAL A 103 6.33 -4.82 -10.17
N SER A 104 6.72 -5.00 -8.90
CA SER A 104 6.07 -4.32 -7.77
C SER A 104 6.08 -2.80 -7.91
N HIS A 105 7.21 -2.20 -8.31
CA HIS A 105 7.30 -0.76 -8.56
C HIS A 105 6.37 -0.30 -9.67
N SER A 106 6.29 -1.05 -10.76
CA SER A 106 5.42 -0.72 -11.89
C SER A 106 3.94 -0.76 -11.48
N LEU A 107 3.54 -1.81 -10.75
CA LEU A 107 2.19 -1.92 -10.20
C LEU A 107 1.89 -0.80 -9.20
N TYR A 108 2.88 -0.41 -8.39
CA TYR A 108 2.75 0.68 -7.44
C TYR A 108 2.50 2.01 -8.13
N LEU A 109 3.29 2.34 -9.16
CA LEU A 109 3.09 3.54 -9.97
C LEU A 109 1.71 3.54 -10.64
N CYS A 110 1.25 2.40 -11.16
CA CYS A 110 -0.11 2.30 -11.68
C CYS A 110 -1.19 2.63 -10.63
N LEU A 111 -0.99 2.25 -9.36
CA LEU A 111 -1.92 2.62 -8.28
C LEU A 111 -1.88 4.12 -7.98
N VAL A 112 -0.69 4.73 -7.98
CA VAL A 112 -0.51 6.18 -7.79
C VAL A 112 -1.18 6.95 -8.93
N ASP A 113 -1.01 6.50 -10.17
CA ASP A 113 -1.61 7.11 -11.37
C ASP A 113 -3.15 6.99 -11.39
N MET A 114 -3.73 6.03 -10.66
CA MET A 114 -5.19 5.88 -10.53
C MET A 114 -5.80 6.89 -9.54
N LEU A 115 -4.98 7.62 -8.77
CA LEU A 115 -5.48 8.64 -7.88
C LEU A 115 -6.05 9.82 -8.67
N VAL A 116 -7.22 10.27 -8.25
CA VAL A 116 -7.86 11.47 -8.79
C VAL A 116 -6.99 12.67 -8.40
N VAL A 117 -6.28 13.23 -9.37
CA VAL A 117 -5.60 14.51 -9.23
C VAL A 117 -6.69 15.59 -9.33
N PRO A 118 -6.92 16.41 -8.29
CA PRO A 118 -7.84 17.53 -8.44
C PRO A 118 -7.31 18.44 -9.53
N ASP A 119 -8.16 18.79 -10.51
CA ASP A 119 -7.80 19.71 -11.59
C ASP A 119 -7.11 20.92 -10.96
N VAL A 120 -5.84 21.10 -11.28
CA VAL A 120 -5.12 22.33 -10.96
C VAL A 120 -5.99 23.41 -11.59
N GLN A 121 -6.56 24.30 -10.79
CA GLN A 121 -7.06 25.56 -11.32
C GLN A 121 -5.87 26.20 -12.02
N GLU A 122 -5.74 25.98 -13.34
CA GLU A 122 -4.99 26.86 -14.21
C GLU A 122 -5.59 28.23 -13.90
N LYS A 123 -4.88 29.00 -13.09
CA LYS A 123 -5.08 30.42 -13.03
C LYS A 123 -4.81 30.89 -14.44
N LEU A 124 -5.86 30.95 -15.25
CA LEU A 124 -5.96 31.81 -16.40
C LEU A 124 -5.67 33.21 -15.88
N SER A 125 -4.39 33.56 -15.85
CA SER A 125 -3.93 34.92 -15.67
C SER A 125 -4.40 35.68 -16.89
N ALA A 126 -5.46 36.47 -16.68
CA ALA A 126 -5.94 37.50 -17.59
C ALA A 126 -4.91 38.64 -17.71
#